data_AF-A0A838IDL3-F1
#
_entry.id   AF-A0A838IDL3-F1
#
_cell.length_a   1.000
_cell.length_b   1.000
_cell.length_c   1.000
_cell.angle_alpha   90.00
_cell.angle_beta   90.00
_cell.angle_gamma   90.00
#
_symmetry.space_group_name_H-M   'P 1'
#
loop_
_entity.id
_entity.type
_entity.pdbx_description
1 polymer ?
#
loop_
_entity_poly.entity_id
_entity_poly.type
_entity_poly.pdbx_seq_one_letter_code
_entity_poly.pdbx_strand_id
1 'polypeptide(L)'
;MTKPGSETHAAHLFELVWSTLVDVLGMATTATLFRKAAKNTAMLKPNIKGLEGFAITRDGLEFCYTLPTCWQQDDVASVEALRFLLEAALYPLLTELTGTVVIALLERSPELRRQGDIPTNQA
;
A
#
# COMPACT_ATOMS: atom_id res chain seq x y z
N MET A 1 22.66 -23.50 -7.75
CA MET A 1 22.66 -22.06 -7.38
C MET A 1 21.31 -21.49 -7.79
N THR A 2 20.32 -21.62 -6.90
CA THR A 2 18.97 -21.07 -7.06
C THR A 2 19.02 -19.57 -6.74
N LYS A 3 18.63 -18.75 -7.70
CA LYS A 3 18.43 -17.30 -7.54
C LYS A 3 17.23 -17.14 -6.59
N PRO A 4 17.30 -16.40 -5.47
CA PRO A 4 16.11 -16.12 -4.68
C PRO A 4 15.23 -15.19 -5.53
N GLY A 5 14.23 -15.77 -6.19
CA GLY A 5 13.08 -14.99 -6.61
C GLY A 5 12.53 -14.34 -5.35
N SER A 6 12.46 -13.01 -5.36
CA SER A 6 11.85 -12.22 -4.30
C SER A 6 10.47 -12.80 -4.00
N GLU A 7 10.31 -13.48 -2.87
CA GLU A 7 9.00 -13.82 -2.33
C GLU A 7 8.35 -12.50 -1.92
N THR A 8 7.71 -11.84 -2.89
CA THR A 8 7.07 -10.54 -2.68
C THR A 8 5.75 -10.77 -1.96
N HIS A 9 5.84 -10.81 -0.63
CA HIS A 9 4.68 -10.86 0.24
C HIS A 9 3.98 -9.50 0.24
N ALA A 10 2.66 -9.47 0.06
CA ALA A 10 1.88 -8.23 0.09
C ALA A 10 2.09 -7.45 1.41
N ALA A 11 2.34 -8.14 2.51
CA ALA A 11 2.66 -7.52 3.80
C ALA A 11 3.94 -6.67 3.72
N HIS A 12 4.99 -7.21 3.10
CA HIS A 12 6.27 -6.50 2.97
C HIS A 12 6.15 -5.29 2.04
N LEU A 13 5.42 -5.43 0.92
CA LEU A 13 5.16 -4.30 0.02
C LEU A 13 4.37 -3.19 0.74
N PHE A 14 3.35 -3.56 1.53
CA PHE A 14 2.60 -2.61 2.34
C PHE A 14 3.49 -1.89 3.34
N GLU A 15 4.30 -2.62 4.11
CA GLU A 15 5.21 -2.06 5.12
C GLU A 15 6.15 -1.02 4.50
N LEU A 16 6.67 -1.31 3.31
CA LEU A 16 7.58 -0.42 2.61
C LEU A 16 6.90 0.86 2.11
N VAL A 17 5.68 0.77 1.57
CA VAL A 17 4.90 1.97 1.21
C VAL A 17 4.53 2.76 2.46
N TRP A 18 4.09 2.07 3.51
CA TRP A 18 3.73 2.68 4.78
C TRP A 18 4.90 3.45 5.38
N SER A 19 6.06 2.82 5.58
CA SER A 19 7.24 3.47 6.16
C SER A 19 7.69 4.68 5.34
N THR A 20 7.76 4.53 4.02
CA THR A 20 8.11 5.63 3.11
C THR A 20 7.16 6.82 3.28
N LEU A 21 5.85 6.57 3.39
CA LEU A 21 4.88 7.63 3.60
C LEU A 21 4.94 8.22 5.01
N VAL A 22 5.19 7.41 6.05
CA VAL A 22 5.38 7.90 7.42
C VAL A 22 6.57 8.86 7.49
N ASP A 23 7.67 8.54 6.82
CA ASP A 23 8.87 9.40 6.83
C ASP A 23 8.63 10.75 6.15
N VAL A 24 7.73 10.80 5.16
CA VAL A 24 7.48 11.98 4.33
C VAL A 24 6.31 12.82 4.85
N LEU A 25 5.23 12.18 5.29
CA LEU A 25 3.95 12.81 5.63
C LEU A 25 3.62 12.73 7.12
N GLY A 26 4.37 11.94 7.88
CA GLY A 26 4.09 11.62 9.27
C GLY A 26 3.02 10.54 9.44
N MET A 27 3.09 9.83 10.58
CA MET A 27 2.23 8.67 10.89
C MET A 27 0.74 8.95 10.81
N ALA A 28 0.28 10.08 11.37
CA ALA A 28 -1.14 10.43 11.40
C ALA A 28 -1.73 10.66 10.00
N THR A 29 -0.97 11.32 9.12
CA THR A 29 -1.36 11.58 7.74
C THR A 29 -1.42 10.28 6.96
N THR A 30 -0.37 9.46 7.04
CA THR A 30 -0.29 8.15 6.40
C THR A 30 -1.45 7.26 6.82
N ALA A 31 -1.71 7.13 8.12
CA ALA A 31 -2.82 6.35 8.65
C ALA A 31 -4.18 6.82 8.13
N THR A 32 -4.39 8.13 8.10
CA THR A 32 -5.65 8.73 7.60
C THR A 32 -5.84 8.44 6.11
N LEU A 33 -4.77 8.53 5.32
CA LEU A 33 -4.80 8.23 3.89
C LEU A 33 -5.11 6.77 3.62
N PHE A 34 -4.45 5.84 4.31
CA PHE A 34 -4.74 4.41 4.17
C PHE A 34 -6.16 4.05 4.62
N ARG A 35 -6.65 4.66 5.71
CA ARG A 35 -8.04 4.48 6.15
C ARG A 35 -9.03 4.96 5.09
N LYS A 36 -8.78 6.13 4.48
CA LYS A 36 -9.61 6.67 3.40
C LYS A 36 -9.51 5.82 2.14
N ALA A 37 -8.32 5.37 1.78
CA ALA A 37 -8.08 4.50 0.63
C ALA A 37 -8.83 3.17 0.77
N ALA A 38 -8.71 2.49 1.92
CA ALA A 38 -9.45 1.25 2.19
C ALA A 38 -10.97 1.42 2.08
N LYS A 39 -11.50 2.53 2.61
CA LYS A 39 -12.92 2.86 2.48
C LYS A 39 -13.33 3.05 1.02
N ASN A 40 -12.53 3.78 0.24
CA ASN A 40 -12.78 3.99 -1.20
C ASN A 40 -12.69 2.67 -1.97
N THR A 41 -11.69 1.84 -1.69
CA THR A 41 -11.54 0.50 -2.29
C THR A 41 -12.76 -0.38 -2.03
N ALA A 42 -13.27 -0.40 -0.80
CA ALA A 42 -14.48 -1.16 -0.47
C ALA A 42 -15.73 -0.68 -1.21
N MET A 43 -15.81 0.63 -1.53
CA MET A 43 -16.88 1.19 -2.36
C MET A 43 -16.71 0.86 -3.85
N LEU A 44 -15.49 0.91 -4.38
CA LEU A 44 -15.18 0.64 -5.78
C LEU A 44 -15.30 -0.83 -6.15
N LYS A 45 -14.88 -1.72 -5.25
CA LYS A 45 -14.90 -3.17 -5.46
C LYS A 45 -15.36 -3.88 -4.19
N PRO A 46 -16.68 -3.89 -3.91
CA PRO A 46 -17.21 -4.65 -2.79
C PRO A 46 -16.89 -6.13 -2.98
N ASN A 47 -16.33 -6.78 -1.95
CA ASN A 47 -15.86 -8.18 -1.96
C ASN A 47 -14.53 -8.44 -2.70
N ILE A 48 -13.63 -7.46 -2.75
CA ILE A 48 -12.24 -7.74 -3.13
C ILE A 48 -11.60 -8.71 -2.12
N LYS A 49 -11.35 -9.93 -2.56
CA LYS A 49 -10.63 -10.94 -1.76
C LYS A 49 -9.22 -10.46 -1.47
N GLY A 50 -8.69 -10.82 -0.31
CA GLY A 50 -7.34 -10.47 0.10
C GLY A 50 -7.24 -9.15 0.86
N LEU A 51 -8.27 -8.29 0.93
CA LEU A 51 -8.28 -7.13 1.83
C LEU A 51 -9.04 -7.37 3.14
N GLU A 52 -9.60 -8.55 3.31
CA GLU A 52 -10.33 -8.96 4.50
C GLU A 52 -9.40 -8.98 5.72
N GLY A 53 -9.72 -8.18 6.73
CA GLY A 53 -8.87 -8.01 7.93
C GLY A 53 -7.85 -6.86 7.84
N PHE A 54 -7.77 -6.16 6.69
CA PHE A 54 -7.02 -4.91 6.62
C PHE A 54 -7.78 -3.80 7.36
N ALA A 55 -7.14 -3.20 8.37
CA ALA A 55 -7.71 -2.07 9.08
C ALA A 55 -6.63 -1.12 9.58
N ILE A 56 -6.96 0.17 9.60
CA ILE A 56 -6.17 1.20 10.29
C ILE A 56 -6.94 1.62 11.54
N THR A 57 -6.41 1.31 12.72
CA THR A 57 -6.99 1.65 14.02
C THR A 57 -6.21 2.78 14.67
N ARG A 58 -6.81 3.40 15.68
CA ARG A 58 -6.15 4.41 16.52
C ARG A 58 -6.15 3.87 17.94
N ASP A 59 -4.97 3.72 18.54
CA ASP A 59 -4.79 3.34 19.93
C ASP A 59 -4.22 4.54 20.70
N GLY A 60 -5.08 5.21 21.48
CA GLY A 60 -4.74 6.47 22.12
C GLY A 60 -4.32 7.58 21.13
N LEU A 61 -3.03 7.93 21.15
CA LEU A 61 -2.43 8.93 20.25
C LEU A 61 -1.69 8.31 19.06
N GLU A 62 -1.55 6.99 19.03
CA GLU A 62 -0.83 6.27 17.99
C GLU A 62 -1.80 5.63 16.98
N PHE A 63 -1.31 5.46 15.75
CA PHE A 63 -2.04 4.75 14.71
C PHE A 63 -1.39 3.40 14.46
N CYS A 64 -2.22 2.36 14.44
CA CYS A 64 -1.80 1.00 14.19
C CYS A 64 -2.52 0.46 12.95
N TYR A 65 -1.97 -0.58 12.35
CA TYR A 65 -2.61 -1.30 11.26
C TYR A 65 -2.66 -2.80 11.56
N THR A 66 -3.68 -3.45 11.04
CA THR A 66 -3.75 -4.91 10.95
C THR A 66 -3.68 -5.31 9.49
N LEU A 67 -2.91 -6.35 9.20
CA LEU A 67 -2.79 -6.91 7.86
C LEU A 67 -3.59 -8.21 7.76
N PRO A 68 -4.22 -8.48 6.61
CA PRO A 68 -4.78 -9.80 6.31
C PRO A 68 -3.72 -10.88 6.46
N THR A 69 -4.05 -12.01 7.09
CA THR A 69 -3.07 -13.10 7.28
C THR A 69 -2.59 -13.69 5.96
N CYS A 70 -3.42 -13.64 4.91
CA CYS A 70 -3.04 -14.08 3.56
C CYS A 70 -1.91 -13.23 2.94
N TRP A 71 -1.69 -12.00 3.44
CA TRP A 71 -0.59 -11.14 2.95
C TRP A 71 0.80 -11.61 3.37
N GLN A 72 0.88 -12.50 4.37
CA GLN A 72 2.12 -13.16 4.79
C GLN A 72 2.41 -14.41 3.97
N GLN A 73 1.52 -14.79 3.04
CA GLN A 73 1.70 -15.91 2.14
C GLN A 73 2.09 -15.39 0.75
N ASP A 74 2.78 -16.23 -0.03
CA ASP A 74 3.05 -15.95 -1.44
C ASP A 74 1.77 -16.21 -2.26
N ASP A 75 0.84 -15.26 -2.17
CA ASP A 75 -0.47 -15.30 -2.81
C ASP A 75 -0.65 -14.11 -3.77
N VAL A 76 -0.80 -14.44 -5.05
CA VAL A 76 -1.00 -13.45 -6.13
C VAL A 76 -2.23 -12.59 -5.88
N ALA A 77 -3.33 -13.17 -5.35
CA ALA A 77 -4.55 -12.42 -5.10
C ALA A 77 -4.36 -11.34 -4.01
N SER A 78 -3.52 -11.61 -3.02
CA SER A 78 -3.15 -10.65 -1.97
C SER A 78 -2.32 -9.49 -2.52
N VAL A 79 -1.37 -9.76 -3.43
CA VAL A 79 -0.59 -8.72 -4.11
C VAL A 79 -1.48 -7.87 -5.02
N GLU A 80 -2.37 -8.49 -5.79
CA GLU A 80 -3.35 -7.78 -6.64
C GLU A 80 -4.30 -6.91 -5.81
N ALA A 81 -4.77 -7.39 -4.66
CA ALA A 81 -5.64 -6.63 -3.78
C ALA A 81 -4.93 -5.40 -3.20
N LEU A 82 -3.67 -5.53 -2.79
CA LEU A 82 -2.85 -4.42 -2.35
C LEU A 82 -2.61 -3.42 -3.49
N ARG A 83 -2.25 -3.89 -4.69
CA ARG A 83 -2.07 -3.03 -5.87
C ARG A 83 -3.32 -2.23 -6.18
N PHE A 84 -4.49 -2.88 -6.17
CA PHE A 84 -5.75 -2.21 -6.38
C PHE A 84 -6.01 -1.13 -5.32
N LEU A 85 -5.71 -1.38 -4.04
CA LEU A 85 -5.80 -0.36 -2.99
C LEU A 85 -4.86 0.83 -3.26
N LEU A 86 -3.63 0.56 -3.66
CA LEU A 86 -2.64 1.60 -3.94
C LEU A 86 -3.05 2.45 -5.14
N GLU A 87 -3.35 1.83 -6.27
CA GLU A 87 -3.58 2.50 -7.55
C GLU A 87 -4.97 3.15 -7.63
N ALA A 88 -6.02 2.42 -7.23
CA ALA A 88 -7.40 2.91 -7.40
C ALA A 88 -7.83 3.89 -6.31
N ALA A 89 -7.13 3.92 -5.16
CA ALA A 89 -7.57 4.70 -4.01
C ALA A 89 -6.47 5.54 -3.36
N LEU A 90 -5.27 5.00 -3.08
CA LEU A 90 -4.24 5.76 -2.38
C LEU A 90 -3.55 6.80 -3.29
N TYR A 91 -3.12 6.42 -4.48
CA TYR A 91 -2.39 7.31 -5.39
C TYR A 91 -3.20 8.53 -5.83
N PRO A 92 -4.51 8.42 -6.13
CA PRO A 92 -5.35 9.59 -6.36
C PRO A 92 -5.36 10.55 -5.16
N LEU A 93 -5.47 10.03 -3.92
CA LEU A 93 -5.47 10.86 -2.71
C LEU A 93 -4.12 11.56 -2.49
N LEU A 94 -3.01 10.86 -2.73
CA LEU A 94 -1.68 11.45 -2.66
C LEU A 94 -1.50 12.53 -3.73
N THR A 95 -1.98 12.27 -4.95
CA THR A 95 -1.89 13.24 -6.05
C THR A 95 -2.71 14.49 -5.77
N GLU A 96 -3.92 14.34 -5.23
CA GLU A 96 -4.79 15.44 -4.86
C GLU A 96 -4.15 16.35 -3.78
N LEU A 97 -3.49 15.75 -2.78
CA LEU A 97 -2.95 16.48 -1.63
C LEU A 97 -1.53 17.02 -1.84
N THR A 98 -0.72 16.32 -2.63
CA THR A 98 0.73 16.57 -2.72
C THR A 98 1.22 16.82 -4.15
N GLY A 99 0.31 16.78 -5.13
CA GLY A 99 0.69 16.67 -6.53
C GLY A 99 1.43 15.35 -6.80
N THR A 100 2.31 15.35 -7.80
CA THR A 100 3.04 14.13 -8.19
C THR A 100 4.29 13.84 -7.35
N VAL A 101 4.62 14.70 -6.37
CA VAL A 101 5.91 14.62 -5.66
C VAL A 101 6.05 13.32 -4.87
N VAL A 102 5.02 12.94 -4.10
CA VAL A 102 5.07 11.72 -3.28
C VAL A 102 4.99 10.47 -4.16
N ILE A 103 4.24 10.51 -5.26
CA ILE A 103 4.18 9.40 -6.23
C ILE A 103 5.55 9.19 -6.88
N ALA A 104 6.18 10.26 -7.38
CA ALA A 104 7.52 10.20 -7.95
C ALA A 104 8.57 9.72 -6.93
N LEU A 105 8.39 10.03 -5.64
CA LEU A 105 9.25 9.51 -4.58
C LEU A 105 9.08 8.00 -4.38
N LEU A 106 7.83 7.52 -4.26
CA LEU A 106 7.52 6.09 -4.15
C LEU A 106 8.08 5.32 -5.36
N GLU A 107 7.86 5.84 -6.57
CA GLU A 107 8.40 5.27 -7.80
C GLU A 107 9.93 5.25 -7.81
N ARG A 108 10.62 6.18 -7.14
CA ARG A 108 12.10 6.22 -7.07
C ARG A 108 12.68 5.33 -5.98
N SER A 109 11.84 4.76 -5.10
CA SER A 109 12.31 3.82 -4.07
C SER A 109 12.85 2.54 -4.71
N PRO A 110 14.16 2.25 -4.59
CA PRO A 110 14.78 1.08 -5.21
C PRO A 110 14.33 -0.23 -4.58
N GLU A 111 13.78 -0.19 -3.37
CA GLU A 111 13.19 -1.33 -2.68
C GLU A 111 11.82 -1.67 -3.26
N LEU A 112 10.99 -0.65 -3.53
CA LEU A 112 9.69 -0.84 -4.18
C LEU A 112 9.85 -1.34 -5.62
N ARG A 113 10.83 -0.80 -6.36
CA ARG A 113 11.17 -1.28 -7.72
C ARG A 113 11.64 -2.74 -7.76
N ARG A 114 12.37 -3.18 -6.73
CA ARG A 114 12.89 -4.57 -6.67
C ARG A 114 11.81 -5.59 -6.35
N GLN A 115 10.81 -5.19 -5.57
CA GLN A 115 9.76 -6.06 -5.04
C GLN A 115 8.54 -6.15 -5.98
N GLY A 116 8.31 -5.17 -6.85
CA GLY A 116 7.40 -5.34 -7.98
C GLY A 116 6.94 -4.01 -8.57
N ASP A 117 7.23 -3.81 -9.86
CA ASP A 117 6.74 -2.75 -10.76
C ASP A 117 5.58 -1.95 -10.16
N ILE A 118 5.87 -0.81 -9.55
CA ILE A 118 4.87 0.25 -9.41
C ILE A 118 4.57 0.69 -10.85
N PRO A 119 3.31 0.75 -11.30
CA PRO A 119 3.02 1.17 -12.66
C PRO A 119 3.64 2.54 -12.85
N THR A 120 4.54 2.64 -13.82
CA THR A 120 5.03 3.92 -14.32
C THR A 120 3.79 4.65 -14.81
N ASN A 121 3.52 5.83 -14.25
CA ASN A 121 2.49 6.74 -14.76
C ASN A 121 2.80 7.05 -16.24
N GLN A 122 2.25 6.26 -17.17
CA GLN A 122 2.30 6.57 -18.58
C GLN A 122 1.21 7.60 -18.85
N ALA A 123 1.68 8.81 -19.13
CA ALA A 123 0.91 9.89 -19.73
C ALA A 123 0.25 9.47 -21.05
#